data_AF-X6P9G0-F1
#
_entry.id   AF-X6P9G0-F1
#
_cell.length_a   1.000
_cell.length_b   1.000
_cell.length_c   1.000
_cell.angle_alpha   90.00
_cell.angle_beta   90.00
_cell.angle_gamma   90.00
#
_symmetry.space_group_name_H-M   'P 1'
#
loop_
_entity.id
_entity.type
_entity.pdbx_description
1 polymer ?
#
loop_
_entity_poly.entity_id
_entity_poly.type
_entity_poly.pdbx_seq_one_letter_code
_entity_poly.pdbx_strand_id
1 'polypeptide(L)'
;IAEIKRLNRKSVLQAEEADEWHPSELALVEQEMTKQIESLVDQQISKIKTKQEWQTELERRALAADFADINNALKWDEYEVAYWLSTIGYEEYMQVFFQNKIRGDMLLYDLTAEFLQKDLRIRGLHVNTLLRAIQELKGKVTRKLEISEWMECRIPSNEQKTKLALLAQLKTMEDQWQQEKQSLVEQLQTTEKQLKLSQNQCEKFQQELVHWTEKYQAAQEQHRSRMDQLTASSSEQVLKYTEKLHELVKDYEFRLKEKDEQRSIEIQTVKNTLESTLRESLEAKLRIQISTEYDHKFSEERKKIQEELEQRMKSKFDTDHENESNGSENGESKHINDKPRTSSKFETLSVSRPLNSEFGSTALSNLITSLMEQKENNSEFAKPVTLISCFLICFVTNYFYAKKKKKKKGKLLELDV
;
A
#
# COMPACT_ATOMS: atom_id res chain seq x y z
N ILE A 1 18.33 4.87 -39.05
CA ILE A 1 17.03 4.83 -38.32
C ILE A 1 16.39 3.44 -38.32
N ALA A 2 16.22 2.78 -39.48
CA ALA A 2 15.65 1.41 -39.53
C ALA A 2 16.50 0.36 -38.78
N GLU A 3 17.82 0.49 -38.81
CA GLU A 3 18.76 -0.40 -38.13
C GLU A 3 18.82 -0.17 -36.61
N ILE A 4 18.74 1.09 -36.17
CA ILE A 4 18.55 1.46 -34.75
C ILE A 4 17.22 0.91 -34.20
N LYS A 5 16.15 0.94 -35.01
CA LYS A 5 14.86 0.31 -34.66
C LYS A 5 14.94 -1.23 -34.62
N ARG A 6 15.90 -1.85 -35.33
CA ARG A 6 16.10 -3.30 -35.34
C ARG A 6 16.93 -3.77 -34.14
N LEU A 7 17.88 -2.95 -33.69
CA LEU A 7 18.65 -3.19 -32.47
C LEU A 7 17.80 -3.01 -31.21
N ASN A 8 16.91 -2.00 -31.15
CA ASN A 8 16.00 -1.83 -30.00
C ASN A 8 14.92 -2.94 -29.87
N ARG A 9 14.71 -3.78 -30.88
CA ARG A 9 13.76 -4.90 -30.81
C ARG A 9 14.35 -6.20 -30.28
N LYS A 10 15.69 -6.30 -30.13
CA LYS A 10 16.34 -7.47 -29.55
C LYS A 10 16.54 -7.39 -28.03
N SER A 11 16.14 -6.28 -27.40
CA SER A 11 16.14 -6.10 -25.94
C SER A 11 14.82 -6.53 -25.28
N VAL A 12 14.07 -7.43 -25.92
CA VAL A 12 12.97 -8.13 -25.24
C VAL A 12 13.62 -9.28 -24.50
N LEU A 13 14.00 -9.00 -23.25
CA LEU A 13 14.59 -9.94 -22.31
C LEU A 13 13.78 -11.25 -22.31
N GLN A 14 14.46 -12.38 -22.50
CA GLN A 14 13.84 -13.67 -22.29
C GLN A 14 13.46 -13.76 -20.82
N ALA A 15 12.20 -14.11 -20.53
CA ALA A 15 11.67 -14.13 -19.17
C ALA A 15 12.42 -15.09 -18.22
N GLU A 16 13.25 -15.98 -18.77
CA GLU A 16 14.06 -16.96 -18.04
C GLU A 16 15.34 -16.36 -17.42
N GLU A 17 15.79 -15.18 -17.85
CA GLU A 17 16.96 -14.48 -17.26
C GLU A 17 16.58 -13.45 -16.17
N ALA A 18 15.30 -13.36 -15.80
CA ALA A 18 14.81 -12.36 -14.84
C ALA A 18 15.05 -12.77 -13.36
N ASP A 19 15.30 -14.05 -13.07
CA ASP A 19 15.40 -14.57 -11.69
C ASP A 19 16.79 -14.41 -11.05
N GLU A 20 17.81 -13.94 -11.79
CA GLU A 20 19.19 -13.79 -11.28
C GLU A 20 19.68 -12.34 -11.16
N TRP A 21 18.78 -11.34 -11.23
CA TRP A 21 19.22 -9.95 -11.05
C TRP A 21 19.52 -9.69 -9.58
N HIS A 22 20.79 -9.40 -9.27
CA HIS A 22 21.20 -9.06 -7.91
C HIS A 22 20.47 -7.77 -7.48
N PRO A 23 19.88 -7.70 -6.26
CA PRO A 23 19.11 -6.54 -5.82
C PRO A 23 19.83 -5.18 -5.94
N SER A 24 21.17 -5.19 -5.86
CA SER A 24 21.98 -3.98 -6.06
C SER A 24 22.02 -3.48 -7.50
N GLU A 25 21.97 -4.38 -8.49
CA GLU A 25 21.95 -4.02 -9.91
C GLU A 25 20.58 -3.45 -10.29
N LEU A 26 19.50 -4.05 -9.77
CA LEU A 26 18.15 -3.50 -9.92
C LEU A 26 18.04 -2.10 -9.30
N ALA A 27 18.59 -1.89 -8.10
CA ALA A 27 18.60 -0.57 -7.47
C ALA A 27 19.35 0.47 -8.30
N LEU A 28 20.47 0.09 -8.92
CA LEU A 28 21.25 1.02 -9.77
C LEU A 28 20.52 1.35 -11.08
N VAL A 29 19.88 0.37 -11.71
CA VAL A 29 19.06 0.59 -12.93
C VAL A 29 17.83 1.43 -12.61
N GLU A 30 17.16 1.17 -11.49
CA GLU A 30 16.03 1.98 -11.03
C GLU A 30 16.46 3.43 -10.75
N GLN A 31 17.61 3.63 -10.12
CA GLN A 31 18.17 4.96 -9.88
C GLN A 31 18.49 5.69 -11.19
N GLU A 32 19.12 5.04 -12.16
CA GLU A 32 19.46 5.64 -13.45
C GLU A 32 18.21 5.95 -14.27
N MET A 33 17.23 5.05 -14.28
CA MET A 33 15.94 5.28 -14.93
C MET A 33 15.20 6.46 -14.29
N THR A 34 15.19 6.55 -12.97
CA THR A 34 14.60 7.67 -12.23
C THR A 34 15.27 8.99 -12.62
N LYS A 35 16.60 9.01 -12.69
CA LYS A 35 17.37 10.20 -13.10
C LYS A 35 17.10 10.64 -14.54
N GLN A 36 16.92 9.70 -15.47
CA GLN A 36 16.54 10.01 -16.86
C GLN A 36 15.11 10.56 -16.95
N ILE A 37 14.19 10.00 -16.17
CA ILE A 37 12.82 10.51 -16.09
C ILE A 37 12.81 11.92 -15.50
N GLU A 38 13.52 12.17 -14.40
CA GLU A 38 13.67 13.49 -13.79
C GLU A 38 14.25 14.50 -14.79
N SER A 39 15.32 14.15 -15.50
CA SER A 39 15.92 15.04 -16.51
C SER A 39 14.95 15.38 -17.66
N LEU A 40 14.18 14.40 -18.15
CA LEU A 40 13.15 14.64 -19.17
C LEU A 40 12.01 15.51 -18.65
N VAL A 41 11.57 15.28 -17.41
CA VAL A 41 10.53 16.07 -16.76
C VAL A 41 11.00 17.52 -16.58
N ASP A 42 12.21 17.75 -16.09
CA ASP A 42 12.79 19.08 -15.93
C ASP A 42 12.90 19.82 -17.27
N GLN A 43 13.29 19.13 -18.34
CA GLN A 43 13.35 19.71 -19.67
C GLN A 43 11.95 20.14 -20.17
N GLN A 44 10.92 19.35 -19.90
CA GLN A 44 9.54 19.69 -20.28
C GLN A 44 8.98 20.83 -19.41
N ILE A 45 9.23 20.80 -18.10
CA ILE A 45 8.83 21.88 -17.17
C ILE A 45 9.48 23.20 -17.59
N SER A 46 10.77 23.20 -17.94
CA SER A 46 11.46 24.40 -18.41
C SER A 46 10.85 24.95 -19.71
N LYS A 47 10.49 24.08 -20.67
CA LYS A 47 9.80 24.49 -21.91
C LYS A 47 8.40 25.06 -21.66
N ILE A 48 7.66 24.45 -20.74
CA ILE A 48 6.32 24.94 -20.36
C ILE A 48 6.44 26.29 -19.67
N LYS A 49 7.37 26.42 -18.71
CA LYS A 49 7.60 27.64 -17.95
C LYS A 49 7.99 28.81 -18.84
N THR A 50 8.96 28.62 -19.75
CA THR A 50 9.38 29.66 -20.70
C THR A 50 8.26 30.09 -21.65
N LYS A 51 7.43 29.14 -22.12
CA LYS A 51 6.25 29.47 -22.93
C LYS A 51 5.21 30.26 -22.13
N GLN A 52 4.96 29.87 -20.90
CA GLN A 52 3.99 30.52 -20.03
C GLN A 52 4.44 31.94 -19.64
N GLU A 53 5.71 32.13 -19.27
CA GLU A 53 6.30 33.43 -18.98
C GLU A 53 6.20 34.39 -20.17
N TRP A 54 6.53 33.90 -21.38
CA TRP A 54 6.39 34.68 -22.61
C TRP A 54 4.95 35.12 -22.86
N GLN A 55 3.98 34.22 -22.66
CA GLN A 55 2.57 34.52 -22.87
C GLN A 55 2.02 35.50 -21.83
N THR A 56 2.38 35.33 -20.56
CA THR A 56 2.01 36.27 -19.49
C THR A 56 2.62 37.65 -19.73
N GLU A 57 3.87 37.74 -20.18
CA GLU A 57 4.50 39.02 -20.51
C GLU A 57 3.83 39.71 -21.71
N LEU A 58 3.43 38.94 -22.73
CA LEU A 58 2.67 39.46 -23.87
C LEU A 58 1.32 40.03 -23.44
N GLU A 59 0.55 39.30 -22.62
CA GLU A 59 -0.73 39.75 -22.08
C GLU A 59 -0.57 41.00 -21.21
N ARG A 60 0.49 41.05 -20.39
CA ARG A 60 0.80 42.22 -19.56
C ARG A 60 1.06 43.46 -20.40
N ARG A 61 1.79 43.34 -21.52
CA ARG A 61 2.07 44.47 -22.42
C ARG A 61 0.84 44.89 -23.22
N ALA A 62 0.00 43.93 -23.61
CA ALA A 62 -1.25 44.18 -24.33
C ALA A 62 -2.26 45.03 -23.55
N LEU A 63 -2.07 45.21 -22.24
CA LEU A 63 -2.89 46.13 -21.43
C LEU A 63 -2.52 47.61 -21.61
N ALA A 64 -1.37 47.93 -22.20
CA ALA A 64 -1.00 49.33 -22.45
C ALA A 64 -1.82 49.90 -23.62
N ALA A 65 -2.32 51.13 -23.46
CA ALA A 65 -3.26 51.75 -24.41
C ALA A 65 -2.64 52.05 -25.79
N ASP A 66 -1.32 52.17 -25.83
CA ASP A 66 -0.50 52.41 -27.03
C ASP A 66 0.10 51.13 -27.63
N PHE A 67 -0.14 49.97 -27.00
CA PHE A 67 0.42 48.70 -27.45
C PHE A 67 -0.15 48.29 -28.80
N ALA A 68 0.74 48.00 -29.75
CA ALA A 68 0.38 47.62 -31.11
C ALA A 68 -0.50 48.66 -31.84
N ASP A 69 -0.29 49.96 -31.58
CA ASP A 69 -0.92 51.02 -32.38
C ASP A 69 -0.46 50.88 -33.84
N ILE A 70 -1.42 50.62 -34.73
CA ILE A 70 -1.22 50.48 -36.18
C ILE A 70 -0.47 51.68 -36.76
N ASN A 71 -0.69 52.88 -36.23
CA ASN A 71 -0.02 54.08 -36.71
C ASN A 71 1.49 54.08 -36.45
N ASN A 72 1.91 53.32 -35.44
CA ASN A 72 3.30 53.20 -35.02
C ASN A 72 3.91 51.84 -35.43
N ALA A 73 3.30 51.13 -36.40
CA ALA A 73 3.73 49.79 -36.78
C ALA A 73 5.18 49.70 -37.26
N LEU A 74 5.76 50.80 -37.73
CA LEU A 74 7.18 50.87 -38.09
C LEU A 74 8.12 50.67 -36.89
N LYS A 75 7.68 51.04 -35.69
CA LYS A 75 8.46 50.96 -34.45
C LYS A 75 8.06 49.80 -33.57
N TRP A 76 7.24 48.88 -34.07
CA TRP A 76 6.79 47.73 -33.28
C TRP A 76 7.96 46.86 -32.84
N ASP A 77 7.95 46.46 -31.58
CA ASP A 77 8.85 45.44 -31.05
C ASP A 77 8.39 44.01 -31.42
N GLU A 78 9.19 42.99 -31.08
CA GLU A 78 8.84 41.59 -31.34
C GLU A 78 7.56 41.10 -30.63
N TYR A 79 7.14 41.75 -29.53
CA TYR A 79 5.91 41.42 -28.82
C TYR A 79 4.69 42.00 -29.52
N GLU A 80 4.76 43.24 -29.99
CA GLU A 80 3.69 43.90 -30.75
C GLU A 80 3.43 43.18 -32.08
N VAL A 81 4.48 42.74 -32.77
CA VAL A 81 4.34 41.91 -33.99
C VAL A 81 3.67 40.57 -33.68
N ALA A 82 4.07 39.91 -32.58
CA ALA A 82 3.45 38.66 -32.15
C ALA A 82 1.97 38.88 -31.78
N TYR A 83 1.64 39.95 -31.06
CA TYR A 83 0.27 40.29 -30.73
C TYR A 83 -0.57 40.54 -31.99
N TRP A 84 -0.05 41.31 -32.95
CA TRP A 84 -0.72 41.55 -34.22
C TRP A 84 -1.02 40.23 -34.97
N LEU A 85 -0.10 39.27 -34.98
CA LEU A 85 -0.35 37.92 -35.54
C LEU A 85 -1.54 37.21 -34.88
N SER A 86 -1.69 37.34 -33.56
CA SER A 86 -2.86 36.83 -32.84
C SER A 86 -4.15 37.51 -33.32
N THR A 87 -4.15 38.84 -33.49
CA THR A 87 -5.33 39.59 -33.94
C THR A 87 -5.83 39.21 -35.33
N ILE A 88 -4.94 38.73 -36.20
CA ILE A 88 -5.29 38.25 -37.54
C ILE A 88 -5.57 36.74 -37.60
N GLY A 89 -5.56 36.04 -36.45
CA GLY A 89 -5.90 34.62 -36.33
C GLY A 89 -4.77 33.64 -36.63
N TYR A 90 -3.50 34.08 -36.54
CA TYR A 90 -2.31 33.28 -36.83
C TYR A 90 -1.44 33.08 -35.58
N GLU A 91 -2.09 32.74 -34.48
CA GLU A 91 -1.49 32.59 -33.15
C GLU A 91 -0.44 31.47 -33.08
N GLU A 92 -0.54 30.45 -33.94
CA GLU A 92 0.45 29.36 -34.00
C GLU A 92 1.84 29.81 -34.47
N TYR A 93 1.93 30.96 -35.14
CA TYR A 93 3.19 31.51 -35.67
C TYR A 93 3.83 32.56 -34.77
N MET A 94 3.14 33.03 -33.73
CA MET A 94 3.63 34.09 -32.84
C MET A 94 5.00 33.75 -32.25
N GLN A 95 5.16 32.54 -31.73
CA GLN A 95 6.41 32.09 -31.12
C GLN A 95 7.55 32.01 -32.14
N VAL A 96 7.25 31.66 -33.39
CA VAL A 96 8.25 31.58 -34.46
C VAL A 96 8.73 32.98 -34.85
N PHE A 97 7.82 33.95 -35.00
CA PHE A 97 8.20 35.35 -35.27
C PHE A 97 9.00 35.95 -34.12
N PHE A 98 8.59 35.68 -32.88
CA PHE A 98 9.29 36.13 -31.68
C PHE A 98 10.71 35.54 -31.58
N GLN A 99 10.87 34.23 -31.79
CA GLN A 99 12.17 33.56 -31.75
C GLN A 99 13.15 34.06 -32.83
N ASN A 100 12.62 34.44 -33.99
CA ASN A 100 13.40 35.04 -35.08
C ASN A 100 13.57 36.56 -34.93
N LYS A 101 13.08 37.15 -33.82
CA LYS A 101 13.18 38.59 -33.50
C LYS A 101 12.68 39.50 -34.62
N ILE A 102 11.55 39.12 -35.23
CA ILE A 102 10.93 39.92 -36.29
C ILE A 102 10.25 41.13 -35.65
N ARG A 103 10.76 42.32 -35.96
CA ARG A 103 10.23 43.63 -35.53
C ARG A 103 9.37 44.27 -36.62
N GLY A 104 8.72 45.39 -36.30
CA GLY A 104 7.83 46.12 -37.20
C GLY A 104 8.48 46.59 -38.52
N ASP A 105 9.73 47.06 -38.46
CA ASP A 105 10.51 47.44 -39.64
C ASP A 105 10.74 46.25 -40.59
N MET A 106 11.23 45.13 -40.04
CA MET A 106 11.43 43.89 -40.80
C MET A 106 10.12 43.32 -41.35
N LEU A 107 9.04 43.39 -40.56
CA LEU A 107 7.71 42.91 -40.93
C LEU A 107 7.21 43.60 -42.21
N LEU A 108 7.42 44.92 -42.32
CA LEU A 108 6.85 45.76 -43.39
C LEU A 108 7.71 45.82 -44.66
N TYR A 109 9.02 45.60 -44.56
CA TYR A 109 9.95 45.81 -45.68
C TYR A 109 10.75 44.56 -46.07
N ASP A 110 11.11 43.69 -45.12
CA ASP A 110 12.07 42.62 -45.35
C ASP A 110 11.40 41.24 -45.52
N LEU A 111 10.13 41.09 -45.11
CA LEU A 111 9.41 39.83 -45.24
C LEU A 111 9.00 39.53 -46.69
N THR A 112 9.70 38.57 -47.28
CA THR A 112 9.37 37.98 -48.58
C THR A 112 8.64 36.63 -48.43
N ALA A 113 7.93 36.20 -49.47
CA ALA A 113 7.27 34.88 -49.49
C ALA A 113 8.28 33.74 -49.25
N GLU A 114 9.47 33.86 -49.83
CA GLU A 114 10.54 32.88 -49.66
C GLU A 114 11.05 32.81 -48.22
N PHE A 115 11.21 33.96 -47.56
CA PHE A 115 11.63 34.04 -46.16
C PHE A 115 10.61 33.39 -45.22
N LEU A 116 9.32 33.69 -45.40
CA LEU A 116 8.24 33.09 -44.61
C LEU A 116 8.21 31.56 -44.75
N GLN A 117 8.45 31.05 -45.96
CA GLN A 117 8.38 29.61 -46.23
C GLN A 117 9.65 28.85 -45.85
N LYS A 118 10.84 29.39 -46.16
CA LYS A 118 12.12 28.71 -45.94
C LYS A 118 12.62 28.89 -44.51
N ASP A 119 12.65 30.14 -44.03
CA ASP A 119 13.28 30.48 -42.75
C ASP A 119 12.30 30.29 -41.58
N LEU A 120 11.07 30.79 -41.71
CA LEU A 120 10.05 30.63 -40.66
C LEU A 120 9.25 29.32 -40.75
N ARG A 121 9.45 28.52 -41.82
CA ARG A 121 8.76 27.24 -42.05
C ARG A 121 7.24 27.32 -41.98
N ILE A 122 6.68 28.44 -42.42
CA ILE A 122 5.22 28.65 -42.46
C ILE A 122 4.63 27.81 -43.59
N ARG A 123 3.44 27.24 -43.37
CA ARG A 123 2.74 26.45 -44.40
C ARG A 123 2.43 27.35 -45.59
N GLY A 124 2.71 26.88 -46.81
CA GLY A 124 2.55 27.67 -48.03
C GLY A 124 1.16 28.31 -48.21
N LEU A 125 0.09 27.66 -47.73
CA LEU A 125 -1.27 28.23 -47.75
C LEU A 125 -1.41 29.48 -46.88
N HIS A 126 -0.70 29.57 -45.76
CA HIS A 126 -0.77 30.70 -44.83
C HIS A 126 0.14 31.86 -45.27
N VAL A 127 1.19 31.58 -46.06
CA VAL A 127 2.14 32.59 -46.57
C VAL A 127 1.44 33.69 -47.35
N ASN A 128 0.57 33.34 -48.30
CA ASN A 128 -0.12 34.33 -49.12
C ASN A 128 -1.10 35.19 -48.30
N THR A 129 -1.76 34.60 -47.30
CA THR A 129 -2.68 35.35 -46.43
C THR A 129 -1.92 36.31 -45.53
N LEU A 130 -0.80 35.89 -44.94
CA LEU A 130 0.06 36.76 -44.14
C LEU A 130 0.61 37.93 -44.96
N LEU A 131 1.08 37.68 -46.19
CA LEU A 131 1.56 38.76 -47.07
C LEU A 131 0.47 39.78 -47.40
N ARG A 132 -0.78 39.35 -47.59
CA ARG A 132 -1.91 40.28 -47.78
C ARG A 132 -2.15 41.12 -46.53
N ALA A 133 -2.16 40.51 -45.35
CA ALA A 133 -2.32 41.22 -44.08
C ALA A 133 -1.19 42.25 -43.86
N ILE A 134 0.06 41.90 -44.20
CA ILE A 134 1.21 42.82 -44.14
C ILE A 134 1.03 44.00 -45.11
N GLN A 135 0.55 43.76 -46.34
CA GLN A 135 0.29 44.82 -47.31
C GLN A 135 -0.83 45.77 -46.85
N GLU A 136 -1.89 45.23 -46.24
CA GLU A 136 -2.96 46.05 -45.64
C GLU A 136 -2.45 46.91 -44.49
N LEU A 137 -1.62 46.33 -43.62
CA LEU A 137 -0.97 47.05 -42.53
C LEU A 137 -0.11 48.20 -43.07
N LYS A 138 0.72 47.92 -44.07
CA LYS A 138 1.56 48.92 -44.76
C LYS A 138 0.73 50.06 -45.34
N GLY A 139 -0.38 49.75 -45.99
CA GLY A 139 -1.28 50.77 -46.55
C GLY A 139 -1.90 51.69 -45.49
N LYS A 140 -2.22 51.18 -44.29
CA LYS A 140 -2.75 51.99 -43.19
C LYS A 140 -1.69 52.94 -42.63
N VAL A 141 -0.44 52.49 -42.51
CA VAL A 141 0.68 53.31 -42.04
C VAL A 141 0.97 54.46 -43.02
N THR A 142 0.98 54.20 -44.34
CA THR A 142 1.35 55.21 -45.34
C THR A 142 0.31 56.33 -45.50
N ARG A 143 -1.00 56.03 -45.49
CA ARG A 143 -2.05 57.05 -45.75
C ARG A 143 -2.10 58.19 -44.73
N LYS A 144 -1.68 57.95 -43.49
CA LYS A 144 -1.74 58.98 -42.44
C LYS A 144 -0.65 60.04 -42.61
N LEU A 145 0.49 59.67 -43.21
CA LEU A 145 1.59 60.61 -43.48
C LEU A 145 1.17 61.67 -44.50
N GLU A 146 0.30 61.34 -45.47
CA GLU A 146 -0.14 62.26 -46.52
C GLU A 146 -1.18 63.30 -46.05
N ILE A 147 -2.00 62.99 -45.05
CA ILE A 147 -3.09 63.87 -44.59
C ILE A 147 -2.59 64.98 -43.65
N SER A 148 -1.47 64.76 -42.96
CA SER A 148 -0.92 65.73 -41.99
C SER A 148 -0.33 66.98 -42.64
N GLU A 149 0.05 66.94 -43.92
CA GLU A 149 0.74 68.06 -44.59
C GLU A 149 -0.22 69.07 -45.25
N TRP A 150 -1.51 68.75 -45.37
CA TRP A 150 -2.47 69.58 -46.13
C TRP A 150 -3.31 70.56 -45.28
N MET A 151 -3.15 70.58 -43.95
CA MET A 151 -4.06 71.31 -43.03
C MET A 151 -3.55 72.67 -42.51
N GLU A 152 -2.67 73.37 -43.24
CA GLU A 152 -2.32 74.78 -42.97
C GLU A 152 -3.01 75.73 -43.96
N CYS A 153 -4.30 76.02 -43.78
CA CYS A 153 -5.04 76.98 -44.62
C CYS A 153 -5.20 78.35 -43.93
N ARG A 154 -4.77 79.41 -44.65
CA ARG A 154 -4.83 80.83 -44.27
C ARG A 154 -6.27 81.36 -44.22
N ILE A 155 -6.67 81.98 -43.10
CA ILE A 155 -7.98 82.62 -42.93
C ILE A 155 -7.89 84.14 -43.24
N PRO A 156 -8.78 84.70 -44.09
CA PRO A 156 -8.76 86.11 -44.51
C PRO A 156 -9.39 87.12 -43.52
N SER A 157 -9.03 88.39 -43.68
CA SER A 157 -8.97 89.45 -42.65
C SER A 157 -10.28 90.21 -42.28
N ASN A 158 -11.49 89.79 -42.70
CA ASN A 158 -12.72 90.58 -42.46
C ASN A 158 -13.54 90.14 -41.22
N GLU A 159 -12.96 89.33 -40.33
CA GLU A 159 -13.67 88.65 -39.24
C GLU A 159 -13.50 89.27 -37.83
N GLN A 160 -13.08 90.53 -37.69
CA GLN A 160 -12.73 91.04 -36.35
C GLN A 160 -13.88 91.08 -35.33
N LYS A 161 -15.12 91.30 -35.79
CA LYS A 161 -16.30 91.37 -34.89
C LYS A 161 -16.83 89.97 -34.54
N THR A 162 -16.85 89.05 -35.51
CA THR A 162 -17.13 87.62 -35.29
C THR A 162 -16.07 86.99 -34.41
N LYS A 163 -14.80 87.36 -34.58
CA LYS A 163 -13.68 86.94 -33.74
C LYS A 163 -13.86 87.32 -32.28
N LEU A 164 -14.38 88.52 -31.98
CA LEU A 164 -14.56 88.98 -30.60
C LEU A 164 -15.71 88.22 -29.90
N ALA A 165 -16.80 87.93 -30.62
CA ALA A 165 -17.88 87.07 -30.12
C ALA A 165 -17.40 85.62 -29.93
N LEU A 166 -16.62 85.10 -30.87
CA LEU A 166 -16.00 83.77 -30.79
C LEU A 166 -15.03 83.68 -29.60
N LEU A 167 -14.23 84.72 -29.34
CA LEU A 167 -13.34 84.78 -28.18
C LEU A 167 -14.11 84.77 -26.86
N ALA A 168 -15.24 85.46 -26.78
CA ALA A 168 -16.10 85.40 -25.59
C ALA A 168 -16.69 84.00 -25.40
N GLN A 169 -17.16 83.34 -26.46
CA GLN A 169 -17.64 81.96 -26.41
C GLN A 169 -16.53 80.97 -26.02
N LEU A 170 -15.34 81.10 -26.59
CA LEU A 170 -14.17 80.29 -26.23
C LEU A 170 -13.82 80.47 -24.75
N LYS A 171 -13.89 81.70 -24.23
CA LYS A 171 -13.65 81.95 -22.81
C LYS A 171 -14.70 81.28 -21.92
N THR A 172 -15.98 81.31 -22.30
CA THR A 172 -17.02 80.60 -21.52
C THR A 172 -16.85 79.08 -21.56
N MET A 173 -16.43 78.52 -22.70
CA MET A 173 -16.14 77.08 -22.79
C MET A 173 -14.89 76.72 -22.00
N GLU A 174 -13.86 77.57 -22.00
CA GLU A 174 -12.67 77.39 -21.17
C GLU A 174 -13.03 77.38 -19.68
N ASP A 175 -13.84 78.33 -19.21
CA ASP A 175 -14.29 78.37 -17.81
C ASP A 175 -15.11 77.12 -17.43
N GLN A 176 -16.00 76.65 -18.33
CA GLN A 176 -16.75 75.41 -18.14
C GLN A 176 -15.82 74.19 -18.08
N TRP A 177 -14.84 74.11 -18.98
CA TRP A 177 -13.88 73.01 -19.01
C TRP A 177 -12.99 73.00 -17.76
N GLN A 178 -12.59 74.17 -17.25
CA GLN A 178 -11.84 74.27 -15.99
C GLN A 178 -12.68 73.80 -14.80
N GLN A 179 -13.98 74.14 -14.75
CA GLN A 179 -14.88 73.64 -13.71
C GLN A 179 -15.06 72.12 -13.78
N GLU A 180 -15.29 71.58 -14.98
CA GLU A 180 -15.42 70.13 -15.19
C GLU A 180 -14.14 69.40 -14.80
N LYS A 181 -12.97 69.92 -15.20
CA LYS A 181 -11.67 69.40 -14.80
C LYS A 181 -11.49 69.39 -13.29
N GLN A 182 -11.91 70.45 -12.60
CA GLN A 182 -11.81 70.54 -11.14
C GLN A 182 -12.72 69.51 -10.45
N SER A 183 -13.94 69.34 -10.95
CA SER A 183 -14.87 68.30 -10.48
C SER A 183 -14.32 66.89 -10.70
N LEU A 184 -13.72 66.61 -11.87
CA LEU A 184 -13.09 65.32 -12.15
C LEU A 184 -11.89 65.05 -11.22
N VAL A 185 -11.10 66.07 -10.88
CA VAL A 185 -10.00 65.94 -9.91
C VAL A 185 -10.53 65.58 -8.52
N GLU A 186 -11.60 66.19 -8.05
CA GLU A 186 -12.24 65.86 -6.76
C GLU A 186 -12.81 64.44 -6.75
N GLN A 187 -13.41 64.01 -7.85
CA GLN A 187 -13.87 62.63 -8.02
C GLN A 187 -12.70 61.64 -7.98
N LEU A 188 -11.61 61.91 -8.70
CA LEU A 188 -10.40 61.09 -8.68
C LEU A 188 -9.84 60.97 -7.26
N GLN A 189 -9.71 62.08 -6.51
CA GLN A 189 -9.25 62.03 -5.12
C GLN A 189 -10.17 61.22 -4.21
N THR A 190 -11.48 61.24 -4.45
CA THR A 190 -12.45 60.45 -3.69
C THR A 190 -12.30 58.96 -3.99
N THR A 191 -12.18 58.60 -5.27
CA THR A 191 -11.95 57.20 -5.68
C THR A 191 -10.60 56.67 -5.19
N GLU A 192 -9.55 57.50 -5.17
CA GLU A 192 -8.23 57.13 -4.64
C GLU A 192 -8.30 56.83 -3.14
N LYS A 193 -9.05 57.62 -2.37
CA LYS A 193 -9.29 57.35 -0.93
C LYS A 193 -10.06 56.04 -0.72
N GLN A 194 -11.08 55.77 -1.53
CA GLN A 194 -11.82 54.51 -1.49
C GLN A 194 -10.92 53.31 -1.84
N LEU A 195 -10.09 53.44 -2.87
CA LEU A 195 -9.14 52.40 -3.27
C LEU A 195 -8.15 52.09 -2.15
N LYS A 196 -7.57 53.12 -1.50
CA LYS A 196 -6.68 52.94 -0.33
C LYS A 196 -7.39 52.24 0.83
N LEU A 197 -8.66 52.57 1.09
CA LEU A 197 -9.45 51.91 2.12
C LEU A 197 -9.65 50.41 1.81
N SER A 198 -10.04 50.09 0.58
CA SER A 198 -10.20 48.70 0.13
C SER A 198 -8.88 47.92 0.11
N GLN A 199 -7.77 48.57 -0.25
CA GLN A 199 -6.43 47.96 -0.20
C GLN A 199 -6.05 47.60 1.25
N ASN A 200 -6.24 48.53 2.20
CA ASN A 200 -6.01 48.25 3.62
C ASN A 200 -6.89 47.11 4.16
N GLN A 201 -8.12 46.96 3.66
CA GLN A 201 -8.99 45.83 4.01
C GLN A 201 -8.46 44.50 3.43
N CYS A 202 -8.00 44.50 2.19
CA CYS A 202 -7.40 43.31 1.58
C CYS A 202 -6.14 42.86 2.33
N GLU A 203 -5.28 43.80 2.74
CA GLU A 203 -4.08 43.51 3.54
C GLU A 203 -4.43 42.88 4.90
N LYS A 204 -5.49 43.38 5.57
CA LYS A 204 -5.98 42.77 6.82
C LYS A 204 -6.45 41.33 6.62
N PHE A 205 -7.26 41.07 5.59
CA PHE A 205 -7.70 39.70 5.30
C PHE A 205 -6.54 38.78 4.91
N GLN A 206 -5.53 39.31 4.22
CA GLN A 206 -4.32 38.56 3.89
C GLN A 206 -3.54 38.16 5.15
N GLN A 207 -3.40 39.06 6.11
CA GLN A 207 -2.77 38.77 7.41
C GLN A 207 -3.57 37.72 8.21
N GLU A 208 -4.89 37.84 8.25
CA GLU A 208 -5.76 36.84 8.90
C GLU A 208 -5.63 35.45 8.25
N LEU A 209 -5.54 35.39 6.92
CA LEU A 209 -5.38 34.13 6.19
C LEU A 209 -4.05 33.45 6.49
N VAL A 210 -2.96 34.22 6.59
CA VAL A 210 -1.65 33.71 7.04
C VAL A 210 -1.75 33.15 8.46
N HIS A 211 -2.35 33.91 9.39
CA HIS A 211 -2.55 33.47 10.77
C HIS A 211 -3.35 32.16 10.88
N TRP A 212 -4.44 32.02 10.12
CA TRP A 212 -5.23 30.79 10.10
C TRP A 212 -4.47 29.61 9.48
N THR A 213 -3.62 29.87 8.50
CA THR A 213 -2.78 28.84 7.87
C THR A 213 -1.75 28.30 8.85
N GLU A 214 -1.06 29.17 9.60
CA GLU A 214 -0.12 28.79 10.65
C GLU A 214 -0.80 27.98 11.76
N LYS A 215 -1.99 28.43 12.20
CA LYS A 215 -2.79 27.72 13.21
C LYS A 215 -3.22 26.33 12.74
N TYR A 216 -3.60 26.21 11.46
CA TYR A 216 -3.96 24.92 10.86
C TYR A 216 -2.75 23.98 10.79
N GLN A 217 -1.59 24.47 10.37
CA GLN A 217 -0.35 23.69 10.34
C GLN A 217 0.07 23.23 11.74
N ALA A 218 -0.01 24.11 12.75
CA ALA A 218 0.28 23.75 14.13
C ALA A 218 -0.67 22.66 14.68
N ALA A 219 -1.96 22.74 14.35
CA ALA A 219 -2.93 21.70 14.71
C ALA A 219 -2.66 20.36 14.00
N GLN A 220 -2.22 20.40 12.74
CA GLN A 220 -1.84 19.22 11.98
C GLN A 220 -0.60 18.54 12.58
N GLU A 221 0.42 19.32 12.96
CA GLU A 221 1.63 18.81 13.61
C GLU A 221 1.31 18.22 15.00
N GLN A 222 0.42 18.85 15.75
CA GLN A 222 -0.07 18.30 17.02
C GLN A 222 -0.79 16.97 16.83
N HIS A 223 -1.63 16.85 15.78
CA HIS A 223 -2.30 15.59 15.46
C HIS A 223 -1.30 14.51 15.05
N ARG A 224 -0.29 14.86 14.25
CA ARG A 224 0.80 13.95 13.86
C ARG A 224 1.56 13.45 15.07
N SER A 225 1.98 14.35 15.97
CA SER A 225 2.67 13.98 17.22
C SER A 225 1.84 13.04 18.10
N ARG A 226 0.51 13.27 18.20
CA ARG A 226 -0.40 12.34 18.91
C ARG A 226 -0.47 10.96 18.27
N MET A 227 -0.50 10.89 16.94
CA MET A 227 -0.47 9.62 16.22
C MET A 227 0.85 8.87 16.43
N ASP A 228 1.98 9.58 16.43
CA ASP A 228 3.30 8.99 16.69
C ASP A 228 3.39 8.44 18.12
N GLN A 229 2.86 9.18 19.10
CA GLN A 229 2.77 8.72 20.50
C GLN A 229 1.89 7.48 20.67
N LEU A 230 0.71 7.44 20.02
CA LEU A 230 -0.17 6.28 20.04
C LEU A 230 0.48 5.07 19.37
N THR A 231 1.17 5.29 18.25
CA THR A 231 1.89 4.23 17.53
C THR A 231 3.04 3.67 18.40
N ALA A 232 3.79 4.55 19.05
CA ALA A 232 4.87 4.14 19.97
C ALA A 232 4.32 3.33 21.16
N SER A 233 3.28 3.82 21.85
CA SER A 233 2.66 3.11 22.96
C SER A 233 2.04 1.77 22.54
N SER A 234 1.40 1.71 21.36
CA SER A 234 0.88 0.46 20.80
C SER A 234 2.00 -0.52 20.48
N SER A 235 3.11 -0.06 19.88
CA SER A 235 4.27 -0.91 19.59
C SER A 235 4.92 -1.47 20.88
N GLU A 236 4.97 -0.67 21.94
CA GLU A 236 5.48 -1.10 23.24
C GLU A 236 4.59 -2.18 23.88
N GLN A 237 3.26 -2.04 23.76
CA GLN A 237 2.34 -3.09 24.22
C GLN A 237 2.50 -4.39 23.42
N VAL A 238 2.64 -4.31 22.10
CA VAL A 238 2.89 -5.48 21.25
C VAL A 238 4.19 -6.16 21.63
N LEU A 239 5.26 -5.40 21.90
CA LEU A 239 6.54 -5.95 22.39
C LEU A 239 6.36 -6.67 23.73
N LYS A 240 5.68 -6.06 24.71
CA LYS A 240 5.39 -6.69 26.01
C LYS A 240 4.60 -8.00 25.88
N TYR A 241 3.59 -8.05 25.02
CA TYR A 241 2.84 -9.29 24.77
C TYR A 241 3.70 -10.34 24.06
N THR A 242 4.55 -9.91 23.13
CA THR A 242 5.48 -10.79 22.42
C THR A 242 6.49 -11.40 23.38
N GLU A 243 7.09 -10.61 24.29
CA GLU A 243 8.00 -11.08 25.33
C GLU A 243 7.32 -12.08 26.26
N LYS A 244 6.11 -11.78 26.76
CA LYS A 244 5.34 -12.70 27.61
C LYS A 244 5.02 -14.02 26.90
N LEU A 245 4.73 -13.97 25.60
CA LEU A 245 4.50 -15.18 24.80
C LEU A 245 5.79 -16.01 24.69
N HIS A 246 6.94 -15.37 24.46
CA HIS A 246 8.23 -16.05 24.44
C HIS A 246 8.57 -16.70 25.79
N GLU A 247 8.32 -16.04 26.90
CA GLU A 247 8.49 -16.62 28.25
C GLU A 247 7.62 -17.85 28.45
N LEU A 248 6.36 -17.80 28.01
CA LEU A 248 5.42 -18.91 28.15
C LEU A 248 5.80 -20.11 27.25
N VAL A 249 6.29 -19.84 26.04
CA VAL A 249 6.85 -20.87 25.15
C VAL A 249 8.08 -21.53 25.79
N LYS A 250 9.00 -20.72 26.33
CA LYS A 250 10.21 -21.21 27.01
C LYS A 250 9.89 -22.08 28.24
N ASP A 251 8.90 -21.68 29.04
CA ASP A 251 8.42 -22.46 30.18
C ASP A 251 7.77 -23.78 29.75
N TYR A 252 7.01 -23.76 28.64
CA TYR A 252 6.42 -24.98 28.08
C TYR A 252 7.49 -25.95 27.56
N GLU A 253 8.49 -25.45 26.84
CA GLU A 253 9.64 -26.24 26.38
C GLU A 253 10.42 -26.85 27.55
N PHE A 254 10.62 -26.08 28.63
CA PHE A 254 11.26 -26.56 29.84
C PHE A 254 10.48 -27.71 30.49
N ARG A 255 9.16 -27.53 30.67
CA ARG A 255 8.27 -28.58 31.22
C ARG A 255 8.19 -29.82 30.32
N LEU A 256 8.26 -29.64 29.01
CA LEU A 256 8.31 -30.75 28.06
C LEU A 256 9.60 -31.55 28.22
N LYS A 257 10.74 -30.86 28.33
CA LYS A 257 12.06 -31.47 28.57
C LYS A 257 12.12 -32.22 29.90
N GLU A 258 11.57 -31.64 30.98
CA GLU A 258 11.47 -32.29 32.29
C GLU A 258 10.64 -33.57 32.22
N LYS A 259 9.51 -33.56 31.51
CA LYS A 259 8.69 -34.77 31.30
C LYS A 259 9.40 -35.83 30.48
N ASP A 260 10.15 -35.44 29.46
CA ASP A 260 10.93 -36.38 28.65
C ASP A 260 12.08 -37.00 29.47
N GLU A 261 12.73 -36.21 30.32
CA GLU A 261 13.74 -36.70 31.27
C GLU A 261 13.13 -37.66 32.30
N GLN A 262 11.97 -37.33 32.87
CA GLN A 262 11.23 -38.20 33.78
C GLN A 262 10.84 -39.52 33.11
N ARG A 263 10.29 -39.47 31.88
CA ARG A 263 9.98 -40.68 31.09
C ARG A 263 11.22 -41.50 30.80
N SER A 264 12.36 -40.87 30.52
CA SER A 264 13.62 -41.56 30.31
C SER A 264 14.06 -42.31 31.58
N ILE A 265 13.91 -41.72 32.76
CA ILE A 265 14.21 -42.35 34.05
C ILE A 265 13.24 -43.51 34.32
N GLU A 266 11.94 -43.34 34.06
CA GLU A 266 10.92 -44.38 34.21
C GLU A 266 11.20 -45.58 33.28
N ILE A 267 11.50 -45.34 32.01
CA ILE A 267 11.88 -46.36 31.04
C ILE A 267 13.12 -47.12 31.52
N GLN A 268 14.14 -46.41 32.01
CA GLN A 268 15.36 -47.03 32.52
C GLN A 268 15.09 -47.87 33.77
N THR A 269 14.21 -47.41 34.66
CA THR A 269 13.81 -48.14 35.86
C THR A 269 13.08 -49.43 35.49
N VAL A 270 12.08 -49.35 34.60
CA VAL A 270 11.35 -50.53 34.10
C VAL A 270 12.30 -51.51 33.42
N LYS A 271 13.24 -51.01 32.61
CA LYS A 271 14.27 -51.83 31.98
C LYS A 271 15.11 -52.59 33.02
N ASN A 272 15.62 -51.90 34.03
CA ASN A 272 16.41 -52.53 35.10
C ASN A 272 15.60 -53.58 35.89
N THR A 273 14.33 -53.30 36.19
CA THR A 273 13.43 -54.26 36.87
C THR A 273 13.16 -55.49 35.99
N LEU A 274 12.94 -55.31 34.69
CA LEU A 274 12.76 -56.40 33.74
C LEU A 274 14.03 -57.25 33.62
N GLU A 275 15.20 -56.62 33.56
CA GLU A 275 16.49 -57.32 33.53
C GLU A 275 16.73 -58.13 34.82
N SER A 276 16.39 -57.58 36.00
CA SER A 276 16.48 -58.30 37.29
C SER A 276 15.54 -59.49 37.35
N THR A 277 14.25 -59.29 37.01
CA THR A 277 13.24 -60.37 37.04
C THR A 277 13.55 -61.47 36.03
N LEU A 278 14.08 -61.12 34.85
CA LEU A 278 14.54 -62.10 33.86
C LEU A 278 15.73 -62.90 34.39
N ARG A 279 16.70 -62.22 35.03
CA ARG A 279 17.86 -62.88 35.65
C ARG A 279 17.45 -63.83 36.77
N GLU A 280 16.58 -63.40 37.67
CA GLU A 280 16.03 -64.23 38.75
C GLU A 280 15.25 -65.43 38.20
N SER A 281 14.44 -65.24 37.16
CA SER A 281 13.71 -66.33 36.49
C SER A 281 14.65 -67.35 35.85
N LEU A 282 15.72 -66.88 35.19
CA LEU A 282 16.75 -67.75 34.62
C LEU A 282 17.52 -68.50 35.70
N GLU A 283 17.91 -67.83 36.79
CA GLU A 283 18.56 -68.46 37.93
C GLU A 283 17.66 -69.50 38.60
N ALA A 284 16.36 -69.22 38.77
CA ALA A 284 15.38 -70.17 39.30
C ALA A 284 15.22 -71.39 38.39
N LYS A 285 15.09 -71.18 37.06
CA LYS A 285 15.06 -72.28 36.08
C LYS A 285 16.32 -73.13 36.14
N LEU A 286 17.49 -72.51 36.24
CA LEU A 286 18.77 -73.20 36.36
C LEU A 286 18.85 -74.01 37.67
N ARG A 287 18.41 -73.45 38.79
CA ARG A 287 18.32 -74.17 40.08
C ARG A 287 17.40 -75.38 40.01
N ILE A 288 16.22 -75.23 39.40
CA ILE A 288 15.28 -76.34 39.20
C ILE A 288 15.92 -77.40 38.32
N GLN A 289 16.51 -77.02 37.18
CA GLN A 289 17.16 -77.96 36.26
C GLN A 289 18.28 -78.74 36.97
N ILE A 290 19.16 -78.04 37.70
CA ILE A 290 20.23 -78.67 38.49
C ILE A 290 19.63 -79.64 39.51
N SER A 291 18.60 -79.23 40.27
CA SER A 291 17.95 -80.09 41.27
C SER A 291 17.36 -81.34 40.63
N THR A 292 16.64 -81.19 39.51
CA THR A 292 16.04 -82.32 38.79
C THR A 292 17.09 -83.27 38.21
N GLU A 293 18.21 -82.75 37.73
CA GLU A 293 19.34 -83.57 37.26
C GLU A 293 20.00 -84.32 38.42
N TYR A 294 20.16 -83.67 39.58
CA TYR A 294 20.66 -84.31 40.80
C TYR A 294 19.70 -85.38 41.33
N ASP A 295 18.40 -85.09 41.44
CA ASP A 295 17.38 -86.05 41.87
C ASP A 295 17.27 -87.22 40.90
N HIS A 296 17.37 -86.96 39.59
CA HIS A 296 17.40 -88.01 38.58
C HIS A 296 18.63 -88.90 38.74
N LYS A 297 19.83 -88.33 38.85
CA LYS A 297 21.07 -89.08 39.10
C LYS A 297 20.99 -89.88 40.40
N PHE A 298 20.51 -89.26 41.47
CA PHE A 298 20.38 -89.89 42.78
C PHE A 298 19.33 -91.02 42.77
N SER A 299 18.23 -90.85 42.03
CA SER A 299 17.22 -91.89 41.80
C SER A 299 17.80 -93.05 40.98
N GLU A 300 18.56 -92.78 39.91
CA GLU A 300 19.26 -93.82 39.16
C GLU A 300 20.26 -94.59 40.05
N GLU A 301 20.97 -93.89 40.93
CA GLU A 301 21.95 -94.48 41.83
C GLU A 301 21.27 -95.30 42.94
N ARG A 302 20.16 -94.83 43.50
CA ARG A 302 19.29 -95.63 44.38
C ARG A 302 18.76 -96.87 43.66
N LYS A 303 18.33 -96.73 42.41
CA LYS A 303 17.84 -97.85 41.61
C LYS A 303 18.94 -98.88 41.38
N LYS A 304 20.16 -98.47 41.06
CA LYS A 304 21.34 -99.36 40.98
C LYS A 304 21.61 -100.07 42.30
N ILE A 305 21.59 -99.35 43.43
CA ILE A 305 21.78 -99.94 44.77
C ILE A 305 20.67 -100.95 45.07
N GLN A 306 19.42 -100.64 44.72
CA GLN A 306 18.29 -101.53 44.94
C GLN A 306 18.33 -102.75 44.03
N GLU A 307 18.73 -102.59 42.77
CA GLU A 307 18.99 -103.70 41.84
C GLU A 307 20.15 -104.58 42.35
N GLU A 308 21.22 -104.01 42.91
CA GLU A 308 22.31 -104.76 43.57
C GLU A 308 21.83 -105.51 44.83
N LEU A 309 20.99 -104.88 45.66
CA LEU A 309 20.38 -105.48 46.84
C LEU A 309 19.40 -106.60 46.48
N GLU A 310 18.57 -106.42 45.45
CA GLU A 310 17.67 -107.45 44.93
C GLU A 310 18.46 -108.60 44.32
N GLN A 311 19.55 -108.34 43.59
CA GLN A 311 20.45 -109.40 43.13
C GLN A 311 21.10 -110.16 44.31
N ARG A 312 21.47 -109.46 45.39
CA ARG A 312 21.97 -110.10 46.63
C ARG A 312 20.91 -110.90 47.36
N MET A 313 19.67 -110.39 47.46
CA MET A 313 18.55 -111.06 48.11
C MET A 313 18.07 -112.25 47.28
N LYS A 314 18.06 -112.15 45.95
CA LYS A 314 17.77 -113.24 45.02
C LYS A 314 18.87 -114.31 45.04
N SER A 315 20.11 -113.96 45.39
CA SER A 315 21.16 -114.95 45.71
C SER A 315 21.05 -115.57 47.12
N LYS A 316 20.18 -115.06 47.99
CA LYS A 316 19.99 -115.51 49.38
C LYS A 316 18.63 -116.18 49.64
N PHE A 317 17.72 -116.19 48.67
CA PHE A 317 16.35 -116.72 48.79
C PHE A 317 16.04 -117.76 47.69
N ASP A 318 17.04 -118.59 47.35
CA ASP A 318 16.86 -119.86 46.63
C ASP A 318 16.89 -121.05 47.63
N THR A 319 16.20 -120.92 48.77
CA THR A 319 15.92 -122.05 49.66
C THR A 319 14.66 -121.76 50.49
N ASP A 320 13.60 -122.48 50.10
CA ASP A 320 12.43 -122.88 50.88
C ASP A 320 11.11 -122.08 50.84
N HIS A 321 10.14 -122.78 50.22
CA HIS A 321 8.69 -122.87 50.43
C HIS A 321 7.81 -121.63 50.19
N GLU A 322 6.90 -121.66 49.20
CA GLU A 322 5.64 -122.44 49.07
C GLU A 322 4.47 -121.94 49.95
N ASN A 323 3.41 -121.59 49.21
CA ASN A 323 1.98 -121.81 49.47
C ASN A 323 1.11 -120.85 50.28
N GLU A 324 -0.04 -120.55 49.64
CA GLU A 324 -1.40 -120.32 50.20
C GLU A 324 -1.63 -119.00 50.98
N SER A 325 -2.80 -118.36 51.07
CA SER A 325 -4.17 -118.54 50.54
C SER A 325 -4.97 -117.29 51.01
N ASN A 326 -5.96 -116.85 50.22
CA ASN A 326 -7.24 -116.19 50.57
C ASN A 326 -7.40 -115.23 51.77
N GLY A 327 -8.14 -114.12 51.52
CA GLY A 327 -9.40 -113.88 52.24
C GLY A 327 -9.62 -112.54 52.96
N SER A 328 -10.63 -111.80 52.46
CA SER A 328 -11.71 -111.11 53.19
C SER A 328 -11.51 -109.83 54.04
N GLU A 329 -12.37 -108.85 53.69
CA GLU A 329 -13.32 -108.10 54.54
C GLU A 329 -12.95 -106.89 55.43
N ASN A 330 -13.70 -105.81 55.15
CA ASN A 330 -14.46 -104.93 56.06
C ASN A 330 -13.79 -103.81 56.89
N GLY A 331 -14.54 -102.70 56.96
CA GLY A 331 -14.56 -101.71 58.06
C GLY A 331 -14.08 -100.31 57.67
N GLU A 332 -14.95 -99.38 57.22
CA GLU A 332 -15.74 -98.43 58.04
C GLU A 332 -14.94 -97.49 58.97
N SER A 333 -14.97 -96.17 58.69
CA SER A 333 -15.51 -95.08 59.54
C SER A 333 -15.01 -93.71 59.00
N LYS A 334 -15.88 -92.86 58.45
CA LYS A 334 -16.72 -91.83 59.12
C LYS A 334 -15.93 -90.60 59.62
N HIS A 335 -16.09 -89.41 59.03
CA HIS A 335 -17.17 -88.39 59.22
C HIS A 335 -16.70 -87.33 60.26
N ILE A 336 -16.67 -86.00 60.01
CA ILE A 336 -17.77 -85.01 60.14
C ILE A 336 -17.12 -83.60 59.99
N ASN A 337 -17.52 -82.80 58.99
CA ASN A 337 -18.30 -81.53 59.08
C ASN A 337 -17.44 -80.25 59.22
N ASP A 338 -17.82 -79.04 58.78
CA ASP A 338 -19.14 -78.51 58.43
C ASP A 338 -19.08 -77.41 57.35
N LYS A 339 -20.20 -77.32 56.62
CA LYS A 339 -20.66 -76.28 55.68
C LYS A 339 -21.47 -75.22 56.49
N PRO A 340 -21.87 -74.04 55.96
CA PRO A 340 -22.96 -73.89 54.96
C PRO A 340 -22.69 -72.74 53.95
N ARG A 341 -23.21 -72.63 52.72
CA ARG A 341 -24.45 -72.92 51.98
C ARG A 341 -25.68 -72.07 52.35
N THR A 342 -25.94 -71.07 51.52
CA THR A 342 -27.25 -70.60 51.02
C THR A 342 -27.04 -70.23 49.53
N SER A 343 -27.62 -70.94 48.55
CA SER A 343 -28.94 -70.74 47.91
C SER A 343 -29.18 -69.29 47.46
N SER A 344 -29.68 -68.94 46.28
CA SER A 344 -30.19 -69.62 45.08
C SER A 344 -30.57 -68.48 44.11
N LYS A 345 -30.44 -68.66 42.80
CA LYS A 345 -31.56 -68.54 41.83
C LYS A 345 -31.05 -68.63 40.39
N PHE A 346 -31.80 -69.41 39.64
CA PHE A 346 -31.74 -69.66 38.21
C PHE A 346 -32.54 -68.57 37.47
N GLU A 347 -32.07 -68.15 36.28
CA GLU A 347 -32.86 -67.72 35.09
C GLU A 347 -31.85 -67.49 33.94
N THR A 348 -31.73 -68.42 32.99
CA THR A 348 -32.26 -68.39 31.61
C THR A 348 -31.64 -67.37 30.66
N LEU A 349 -30.87 -67.92 29.70
CA LEU A 349 -30.79 -67.59 28.26
C LEU A 349 -31.04 -66.13 27.81
N SER A 350 -29.98 -65.48 27.30
CA SER A 350 -30.08 -64.70 26.06
C SER A 350 -28.71 -64.41 25.44
N VAL A 351 -28.62 -64.77 24.17
CA VAL A 351 -27.66 -64.32 23.16
C VAL A 351 -27.62 -62.78 23.10
N SER A 352 -26.43 -62.17 23.12
CA SER A 352 -25.94 -61.13 22.19
C SER A 352 -24.95 -60.11 22.79
N ARG A 353 -23.95 -59.78 21.95
CA ARG A 353 -23.20 -58.50 21.81
C ARG A 353 -21.84 -58.28 22.48
N PRO A 354 -20.95 -57.51 21.80
CA PRO A 354 -19.52 -57.49 22.03
C PRO A 354 -19.10 -56.52 23.14
N LEU A 355 -17.93 -56.80 23.71
CA LEU A 355 -17.23 -55.93 24.66
C LEU A 355 -16.89 -54.59 24.00
N ASN A 356 -17.72 -53.58 24.26
CA ASN A 356 -17.33 -52.20 24.11
C ASN A 356 -16.38 -51.83 25.26
N SER A 357 -15.15 -51.50 24.88
CA SER A 357 -14.16 -50.83 25.70
C SER A 357 -14.69 -49.46 26.15
N GLU A 358 -14.99 -49.33 27.44
CA GLU A 358 -15.32 -48.05 28.10
C GLU A 358 -14.07 -47.23 28.47
N PHE A 359 -12.91 -47.52 27.89
CA PHE A 359 -11.68 -46.75 28.15
C PHE A 359 -11.52 -45.49 27.27
N GLY A 360 -12.53 -45.14 26.46
CA GLY A 360 -12.47 -44.01 25.52
C GLY A 360 -13.52 -42.90 25.73
N SER A 361 -14.58 -43.13 26.49
CA SER A 361 -15.72 -42.19 26.53
C SER A 361 -15.50 -41.00 27.47
N THR A 362 -14.96 -41.22 28.66
CA THR A 362 -14.72 -40.15 29.64
C THR A 362 -13.56 -39.23 29.24
N ALA A 363 -12.51 -39.77 28.61
CA ALA A 363 -11.40 -38.97 28.10
C ALA A 363 -11.81 -38.11 26.89
N LEU A 364 -12.63 -38.65 25.98
CA LEU A 364 -13.13 -37.91 24.83
C LEU A 364 -14.20 -36.89 25.25
N SER A 365 -15.07 -37.23 26.21
CA SER A 365 -16.04 -36.28 26.75
C SER A 365 -15.34 -35.12 27.45
N ASN A 366 -14.28 -35.36 28.24
CA ASN A 366 -13.52 -34.28 28.88
C ASN A 366 -12.74 -33.43 27.87
N LEU A 367 -12.26 -34.02 26.77
CA LEU A 367 -11.62 -33.28 25.67
C LEU A 367 -12.63 -32.40 24.91
N ILE A 368 -13.82 -32.92 24.64
CA ILE A 368 -14.90 -32.19 23.95
C ILE A 368 -15.44 -31.07 24.84
N THR A 369 -15.63 -31.29 26.14
CA THR A 369 -16.04 -30.25 27.08
C THR A 369 -14.97 -29.16 27.22
N SER A 370 -13.68 -29.55 27.27
CA SER A 370 -12.56 -28.59 27.32
C SER A 370 -12.42 -27.78 26.00
N LEU A 371 -12.67 -28.39 24.84
CA LEU A 371 -12.69 -27.69 23.55
C LEU A 371 -13.91 -26.77 23.38
N MET A 372 -15.06 -27.11 23.98
CA MET A 372 -16.25 -26.26 23.99
C MET A 372 -16.09 -25.07 24.95
N GLU A 373 -15.51 -25.26 26.14
CA GLU A 373 -15.16 -24.16 27.06
C GLU A 373 -14.08 -23.23 26.48
N GLN A 374 -13.12 -23.75 25.70
CA GLN A 374 -12.16 -22.91 24.97
C GLN A 374 -12.79 -22.11 23.82
N LYS A 375 -13.92 -22.57 23.27
CA LYS A 375 -14.61 -21.89 22.17
C LYS A 375 -15.45 -20.70 22.64
N GLU A 376 -16.00 -20.74 23.86
CA GLU A 376 -16.73 -19.60 24.44
C GLU A 376 -15.79 -18.46 24.85
N ASN A 377 -14.57 -18.78 25.29
CA ASN A 377 -13.55 -17.78 25.66
C ASN A 377 -12.81 -17.14 24.47
N ASN A 378 -12.95 -17.69 23.25
CA ASN A 378 -12.34 -17.14 22.02
C ASN A 378 -13.28 -16.25 21.19
N SER A 379 -14.47 -15.91 21.72
CA SER A 379 -15.40 -14.96 21.08
C SER A 379 -14.85 -13.52 20.98
N GLU A 380 -13.70 -13.22 21.59
CA GLU A 380 -13.02 -11.92 21.44
C GLU A 380 -12.13 -11.82 20.18
N PHE A 381 -11.73 -12.93 19.56
CA PHE A 381 -10.86 -12.92 18.37
C PHE A 381 -11.60 -12.59 17.06
N ALA A 382 -12.93 -12.52 17.06
CA ALA A 382 -13.73 -12.14 15.89
C ALA A 382 -14.00 -10.61 15.77
N LYS A 383 -13.57 -9.81 16.75
CA LYS A 383 -13.79 -8.34 16.75
C LYS A 383 -12.90 -7.53 15.77
N PRO A 384 -11.66 -7.92 15.39
CA PRO A 384 -10.87 -7.08 14.48
C PRO A 384 -11.29 -7.21 13.01
N VAL A 385 -11.90 -8.32 12.59
CA VAL A 385 -12.33 -8.54 11.19
C VAL A 385 -13.59 -7.71 10.86
N THR A 386 -14.47 -7.49 11.83
CA THR A 386 -15.65 -6.62 11.65
C THR A 386 -15.28 -5.15 11.57
N LEU A 387 -14.25 -4.68 12.28
CA LEU A 387 -13.75 -3.30 12.18
C LEU A 387 -13.14 -2.99 10.81
N ILE A 388 -12.35 -3.91 10.24
CA ILE A 388 -11.78 -3.74 8.90
C ILE A 388 -12.88 -3.70 7.83
N SER A 389 -13.93 -4.53 7.98
CA SER A 389 -15.09 -4.51 7.08
C SER A 389 -15.87 -3.18 7.16
N CYS A 390 -16.07 -2.63 8.37
CA CYS A 390 -16.72 -1.33 8.55
C CYS A 390 -15.88 -0.18 7.97
N PHE A 391 -14.55 -0.22 8.13
CA PHE A 391 -13.67 0.80 7.54
C PHE A 391 -13.70 0.77 6.00
N LEU A 392 -13.65 -0.42 5.39
CA LEU A 392 -13.75 -0.57 3.93
C LEU A 392 -15.12 -0.10 3.41
N ILE A 393 -16.21 -0.43 4.09
CA ILE A 393 -17.56 0.02 3.71
C ILE A 393 -17.70 1.55 3.84
N CYS A 394 -17.17 2.15 4.92
CA CYS A 394 -17.15 3.61 5.10
C CYS A 394 -16.28 4.32 4.06
N PHE A 395 -15.16 3.73 3.66
CA PHE A 395 -14.26 4.32 2.65
C PHE A 395 -14.88 4.28 1.25
N VAL A 396 -15.48 3.13 0.88
CA VAL A 396 -16.17 2.97 -0.40
C VAL A 396 -17.38 3.90 -0.48
N THR A 397 -18.20 4.00 0.57
CA THR A 397 -19.36 4.90 0.57
C THR A 397 -18.97 6.38 0.51
N ASN A 398 -17.93 6.81 1.23
CA ASN A 398 -17.42 8.19 1.11
C ASN A 398 -16.82 8.49 -0.27
N TYR A 399 -16.10 7.55 -0.87
CA TYR A 399 -15.55 7.71 -2.22
C TYR A 399 -16.67 7.87 -3.27
N PHE A 400 -17.73 7.06 -3.19
CA PHE A 400 -18.90 7.21 -4.06
C PHE A 400 -19.66 8.51 -3.82
N TYR A 401 -19.79 8.96 -2.57
CA TYR A 401 -20.45 10.22 -2.24
C TYR A 401 -19.67 11.44 -2.78
N ALA A 402 -18.35 11.43 -2.65
CA ALA A 402 -17.47 12.47 -3.21
C ALA A 402 -17.53 12.52 -4.74
N LYS A 403 -17.53 11.35 -5.41
CA LYS A 403 -17.65 11.25 -6.87
C LYS A 403 -19.00 11.77 -7.38
N LYS A 404 -20.10 11.50 -6.65
CA LYS A 404 -21.44 12.00 -6.97
C LYS A 404 -21.56 13.52 -6.78
N LYS A 405 -20.89 14.08 -5.76
CA LYS A 405 -20.85 15.54 -5.49
C LYS A 405 -20.05 16.30 -6.56
N LYS A 406 -18.93 15.75 -7.05
CA LYS A 406 -18.17 16.32 -8.18
C LYS A 406 -18.99 16.31 -9.49
N LYS A 407 -19.75 15.23 -9.75
CA LYS A 407 -20.61 15.14 -10.94
C LYS A 407 -21.80 16.12 -10.91
N LYS A 408 -22.34 16.42 -9.73
CA LYS A 408 -23.38 17.46 -9.56
C LYS A 408 -22.83 18.89 -9.71
N LYS A 409 -21.60 19.16 -9.24
CA LYS A 409 -20.97 20.49 -9.43
C LYS A 409 -20.60 20.76 -10.88
N GLY A 410 -20.15 19.74 -11.64
CA GLY A 410 -19.89 19.89 -13.07
C GLY A 410 -21.15 20.21 -13.88
N LYS A 411 -22.31 19.65 -13.52
CA LYS A 411 -23.59 19.96 -14.19
C LYS A 411 -24.21 21.30 -13.80
N LEU A 412 -23.84 21.89 -12.65
CA LEU A 412 -24.35 23.22 -12.28
C LEU A 412 -23.59 24.35 -13.00
N LEU A 413 -22.34 24.12 -13.38
CA LEU A 413 -21.52 25.09 -14.13
C LEU A 413 -21.82 25.11 -15.64
N GLU A 414 -22.60 24.15 -16.13
CA GLU A 414 -23.00 24.03 -17.55
C GLU A 414 -24.43 24.56 -17.80
N LEU A 415 -25.07 25.12 -16.76
CA LEU A 415 -26.42 25.72 -16.82
C LEU A 415 -26.40 27.24 -16.58
N ASP A 416 -25.24 27.82 -16.30
CA ASP A 416 -25.02 29.26 -16.06
C ASP A 416 -24.02 29.90 -17.06
N VAL A 417 -23.76 29.23 -18.19
CA VAL A 417 -23.07 29.78 -19.38
C VAL A 417 -24.00 29.56 -20.56
#